data_AF-A0A142L5M8-F1
#
_entry.id   AF-A0A142L5M8-F1
#
_cell.length_a   1.000
_cell.length_b   1.000
_cell.length_c   1.000
_cell.angle_alpha   90.00
_cell.angle_beta   90.00
_cell.angle_gamma   90.00
#
_symmetry.space_group_name_H-M   'P 1'
#
loop_
_entity.id
_entity.type
_entity.pdbx_description
1 polymer ?
#
loop_
_entity_poly.entity_id
_entity_poly.type
_entity_poly.pdbx_seq_one_letter_code
_entity_poly.pdbx_strand_id
1 'polypeptide(L)'
;MEELAEPELKLGGLRINPLNFNMSRSTYYTNLVIQKLSDGKQVALHNLPNPLKVQYIQFSPNETYCSFVQVSKNTLSLWMINLATGNATKLLEEGLNATMGSPYSWSSNELFIHFKSKGNKQRLDLAVELPQGPATQDAKGTKAAARTYQDLLRNKQDEQTCKPHTIPFTNLR
;
A
#
# COMPACT_ATOMS: atom_id res chain seq x y z
N MET A 1 22.29 8.34 0.21
CA MET A 1 21.51 8.06 -1.00
C MET A 1 21.76 6.62 -1.36
N GLU A 2 20.91 5.74 -0.86
CA GLU A 2 20.99 4.30 -1.13
C GLU A 2 19.55 3.86 -1.42
N GLU A 3 18.98 4.43 -2.47
CA GLU A 3 17.72 3.96 -3.04
C GLU A 3 18.08 2.77 -3.94
N LEU A 4 18.52 1.70 -3.28
CA LEU A 4 18.76 0.39 -3.88
C LEU A 4 17.49 -0.03 -4.61
N ALA A 5 17.65 -0.58 -5.82
CA ALA A 5 16.54 -1.07 -6.64
C ALA A 5 15.59 -1.95 -5.81
N GLU A 6 14.39 -1.44 -5.50
CA GLU A 6 13.36 -2.22 -4.86
C GLU A 6 12.80 -3.26 -5.83
N PRO A 7 12.41 -4.46 -5.37
CA PRO A 7 11.91 -5.51 -6.25
C PRO A 7 10.60 -5.07 -6.94
N GLU A 8 10.51 -5.32 -8.25
CA GLU A 8 9.32 -5.07 -9.07
C GLU A 8 8.84 -6.39 -9.68
N LEU A 9 7.63 -6.80 -9.34
CA LEU A 9 6.92 -7.92 -9.93
C LEU A 9 5.90 -7.41 -10.95
N LYS A 10 5.92 -7.97 -12.16
CA LYS A 10 4.96 -7.65 -13.23
C LYS A 10 3.92 -8.76 -13.33
N LEU A 11 2.68 -8.49 -12.93
CA LEU A 11 1.56 -9.45 -12.97
C LEU A 11 0.33 -8.77 -13.55
N GLY A 12 -0.25 -9.29 -14.63
CA GLY A 12 -1.50 -8.75 -15.19
C GLY A 12 -1.43 -7.27 -15.57
N GLY A 13 -0.26 -6.79 -16.03
CA GLY A 13 -0.02 -5.36 -16.29
C GLY A 13 0.26 -4.49 -15.05
N LEU A 14 0.12 -5.02 -13.83
CA LEU A 14 0.45 -4.32 -12.58
C LEU A 14 1.95 -4.44 -12.27
N ARG A 15 2.48 -3.42 -11.59
CA ARG A 15 3.87 -3.37 -11.09
C ARG A 15 3.83 -3.32 -9.56
N ILE A 16 4.11 -4.46 -8.94
CA ILE A 16 3.89 -4.68 -7.52
C ILE A 16 5.24 -4.88 -6.83
N ASN A 17 5.44 -4.23 -5.69
CA ASN A 17 6.53 -4.56 -4.78
C ASN A 17 6.08 -5.76 -3.91
N PRO A 18 6.65 -6.96 -4.12
CA PRO A 18 6.23 -8.17 -3.42
C PRO A 18 6.58 -8.17 -1.93
N LEU A 19 7.45 -7.26 -1.46
CA LEU A 19 7.85 -7.19 -0.06
C LEU A 19 6.74 -6.60 0.82
N ASN A 20 6.19 -5.47 0.39
CA ASN A 20 5.22 -4.69 1.15
C ASN A 20 3.82 -4.65 0.52
N PHE A 21 3.60 -5.32 -0.61
CA PHE A 21 2.30 -5.36 -1.30
C PHE A 21 1.82 -3.97 -1.73
N ASN A 22 2.77 -3.10 -2.08
CA ASN A 22 2.53 -1.77 -2.66
C ASN A 22 2.74 -1.78 -4.17
N MET A 23 2.35 -0.72 -4.86
CA MET A 23 2.78 -0.46 -6.23
C MET A 23 4.27 -0.07 -6.24
N SER A 24 5.09 -0.72 -7.07
CA SER A 24 6.55 -0.48 -7.13
C SER A 24 6.91 0.96 -7.51
N ARG A 25 6.04 1.63 -8.26
CA ARG A 25 6.23 3.02 -8.70
C ARG A 25 5.19 3.90 -8.04
N SER A 26 5.33 4.10 -6.74
CA SER A 26 4.43 4.95 -5.96
C SER A 26 5.20 6.12 -5.35
N THR A 27 4.65 7.33 -5.47
CA THR A 27 5.20 8.52 -4.82
C THR A 27 4.82 8.51 -3.36
N TYR A 28 5.68 9.04 -2.50
CA TYR A 28 5.41 9.18 -1.07
C TYR A 28 5.88 10.55 -0.59
N TYR A 29 5.25 11.03 0.47
CA TYR A 29 5.65 12.25 1.16
C TYR A 29 6.53 11.91 2.36
N THR A 30 7.55 12.72 2.61
CA THR A 30 8.49 12.51 3.72
C THR A 30 8.25 13.44 4.90
N ASN A 31 7.30 14.37 4.76
CA ASN A 31 6.91 15.30 5.80
C ASN A 31 5.39 15.51 5.80
N LEU A 32 4.83 15.74 6.98
CA LEU A 32 3.43 16.08 7.19
C LEU A 32 3.31 17.31 8.06
N VAL A 33 2.48 18.25 7.61
CA VAL A 33 2.08 19.44 8.38
C VAL A 33 0.58 19.57 8.26
N ILE A 34 -0.08 19.84 9.39
CA ILE A 34 -1.52 20.09 9.43
C ILE A 34 -1.74 21.54 9.85
N GLN A 35 -2.57 22.24 9.09
CA GLN A 35 -2.89 23.65 9.32
C GLN A 35 -4.40 23.84 9.37
N LYS A 36 -4.87 24.60 10.35
CA LYS A 36 -6.27 25.03 10.44
C LYS A 36 -6.52 26.13 9.42
N LEU A 37 -7.56 25.97 8.60
CA LEU A 37 -7.91 26.96 7.57
C LEU A 37 -8.50 28.25 8.17
N SER A 38 -9.12 28.18 9.34
CA SER A 38 -9.79 29.31 9.97
C SER A 38 -8.84 30.42 10.45
N ASP A 39 -7.69 30.04 11.03
CA ASP A 39 -6.72 30.98 11.60
C ASP A 39 -5.28 30.77 11.11
N GLY A 40 -5.07 29.82 10.19
CA GLY A 40 -3.76 29.50 9.62
C GLY A 40 -2.80 28.84 10.60
N LYS A 41 -3.23 28.49 11.82
CA LYS A 41 -2.33 27.89 12.81
C LYS A 41 -2.02 26.45 12.48
N GLN A 42 -0.75 26.08 12.66
CA GLN A 42 -0.31 24.69 12.52
C GLN A 42 -0.63 23.89 13.78
N VAL A 43 -1.05 22.64 13.57
CA VAL A 43 -1.21 21.65 14.63
C VAL A 43 0.12 20.94 14.80
N ALA A 44 0.68 20.98 16.01
CA ALA A 44 1.88 20.22 16.33
C ALA A 44 1.57 18.72 16.25
N LEU A 45 2.36 17.97 15.46
CA LEU A 45 2.18 16.53 15.31
C LEU A 45 3.13 15.77 16.24
N HIS A 46 2.59 14.74 16.87
CA HIS A 46 3.30 13.93 17.85
C HIS A 46 3.22 12.44 17.49
N ASN A 47 4.21 11.66 17.92
CA ASN A 47 4.28 10.20 17.73
C ASN A 47 4.23 9.72 16.27
N LEU A 48 4.67 10.57 15.33
CA LEU A 48 4.82 10.16 13.93
C LEU A 48 5.92 9.09 13.77
N PRO A 49 5.76 8.16 12.82
CA PRO A 49 6.80 7.19 12.52
C PRO A 49 8.05 7.87 11.94
N ASN A 50 9.22 7.32 12.26
CA ASN A 50 10.51 7.78 11.77
C ASN A 50 11.31 6.59 11.19
N PRO A 51 11.75 6.62 9.93
CA PRO A 51 11.52 7.67 8.93
C PRO A 51 10.05 7.72 8.47
N LEU A 52 9.57 8.93 8.16
CA LEU A 52 8.22 9.15 7.66
C LEU A 52 8.16 8.93 6.15
N LYS A 53 7.26 8.04 5.70
CA LYS A 53 6.97 7.80 4.27
C LYS A 53 5.48 7.60 4.09
N VAL A 54 4.82 8.63 3.59
CA VAL A 54 3.37 8.77 3.67
C VAL A 54 2.72 8.61 2.30
N GLN A 55 1.67 7.79 2.26
CA GLN A 55 0.80 7.61 1.11
C GLN A 55 -0.68 7.60 1.54
N TYR A 56 -1.57 7.72 0.56
CA TYR A 56 -3.02 7.56 0.74
C TYR A 56 -3.58 8.38 1.92
N ILE A 57 -3.35 9.69 1.92
CA ILE A 57 -3.85 10.57 2.98
C ILE A 57 -5.36 10.78 2.80
N GLN A 58 -6.15 10.62 3.87
CA GLN A 58 -7.58 10.91 3.86
C GLN A 58 -8.02 11.54 5.18
N PHE A 59 -8.87 12.57 5.09
CA PHE A 59 -9.60 13.08 6.26
C PHE A 59 -10.80 12.20 6.56
N SER A 60 -11.13 12.08 7.84
CA SER A 60 -12.36 11.43 8.27
C SER A 60 -13.58 12.29 7.87
N PRO A 61 -14.75 11.68 7.59
CA PRO A 61 -15.95 12.41 7.14
C PRO A 61 -16.38 13.62 8.00
N ASN A 62 -16.22 13.59 9.32
CA ASN A 62 -16.52 14.71 10.21
C ASN A 62 -15.28 15.53 10.58
N GLU A 63 -14.16 15.35 9.87
CA GLU A 63 -12.93 16.15 9.99
C GLU A 63 -12.32 16.15 11.41
N THR A 64 -12.48 15.04 12.14
CA THR A 64 -11.91 14.86 13.48
C THR A 64 -10.57 14.15 13.44
N TYR A 65 -10.33 13.36 12.39
CA TYR A 65 -9.09 12.62 12.18
C TYR A 65 -8.52 12.81 10.78
N CYS A 66 -7.19 12.66 10.67
CA CYS A 66 -6.50 12.47 9.40
C CYS A 66 -5.82 11.10 9.43
N SER A 67 -6.12 10.23 8.47
CA SER A 67 -5.44 8.95 8.33
C SER A 67 -4.49 8.96 7.14
N PHE A 68 -3.49 8.08 7.22
CA PHE A 68 -2.53 7.87 6.15
C PHE A 68 -1.90 6.48 6.24
N VAL A 69 -1.25 6.06 5.16
CA VAL A 69 -0.45 4.84 5.13
C VAL A 69 1.02 5.18 5.30
N GLN A 70 1.64 4.63 6.33
CA GLN A 70 3.09 4.62 6.49
C GLN A 70 3.69 3.47 5.69
N VAL A 71 4.61 3.80 4.79
CA VAL A 71 5.33 2.84 3.95
C VAL A 71 6.63 2.43 4.62
N SER A 72 6.73 1.16 5.00
CA SER A 72 7.97 0.53 5.43
C SER A 72 8.42 -0.50 4.38
N LYS A 73 9.67 -0.96 4.50
CA LYS A 73 10.26 -1.93 3.56
C LYS A 73 9.40 -3.19 3.35
N ASN A 74 8.77 -3.69 4.42
CA ASN A 74 8.07 -4.97 4.42
C ASN A 74 6.56 -4.86 4.68
N THR A 75 6.11 -3.69 5.11
CA THR A 75 4.75 -3.52 5.66
C THR A 75 4.23 -2.13 5.31
N LEU A 76 2.96 -2.08 4.91
CA LEU A 76 2.18 -0.86 4.87
C LEU A 76 1.32 -0.81 6.14
N SER A 77 1.44 0.25 6.93
CA SER A 77 0.69 0.38 8.18
C SER A 77 -0.28 1.55 8.11
N LEU A 78 -1.51 1.36 8.57
CA LEU A 78 -2.48 2.44 8.71
C LEU A 78 -2.19 3.25 9.97
N TRP A 79 -2.09 4.56 9.81
CA TRP A 79 -1.92 5.52 10.90
C TRP A 79 -3.08 6.51 10.91
N MET A 80 -3.37 7.02 12.10
CA MET A 80 -4.41 8.01 12.33
C MET A 80 -3.89 9.11 13.24
N ILE A 81 -4.17 10.35 12.87
CA ILE A 81 -3.84 11.56 13.62
C ILE A 81 -5.14 12.12 14.15
N ASN A 82 -5.24 12.29 15.46
CA ASN A 82 -6.33 13.06 16.07
C ASN A 82 -6.05 14.56 15.85
N LEU A 83 -6.95 15.27 15.15
CA LEU A 83 -6.70 16.66 14.73
C LEU A 83 -6.78 17.68 15.88
N ALA A 84 -7.45 17.33 16.98
CA ALA A 84 -7.53 18.19 18.16
C ALA A 84 -6.23 18.16 18.98
N THR A 85 -5.59 16.99 19.07
CA THR A 85 -4.39 16.77 19.91
C THR A 85 -3.09 16.68 19.13
N GLY A 86 -3.16 16.41 17.82
CA GLY A 86 -2.00 16.17 16.97
C GLY A 86 -1.33 14.80 17.18
N ASN A 87 -1.88 13.93 18.04
CA ASN A 87 -1.30 12.62 18.31
C ASN A 87 -1.55 11.65 17.17
N ALA A 88 -0.48 11.06 16.65
CA ALA A 88 -0.52 9.97 15.67
C ALA A 88 -0.50 8.61 16.38
N THR A 89 -1.34 7.69 15.93
CA THR A 89 -1.42 6.31 16.41
C THR A 89 -1.45 5.33 15.23
N LYS A 90 -0.75 4.21 15.39
CA LYS A 90 -0.83 3.08 14.46
C LYS A 90 -2.11 2.30 14.77
N LEU A 91 -2.93 2.05 13.75
CA LEU A 91 -4.24 1.40 13.93
C LEU A 91 -4.21 -0.12 13.75
N LEU A 92 -3.28 -0.62 12.94
CA LEU A 92 -3.25 -2.01 12.52
C LEU A 92 -1.83 -2.56 12.66
N GLU A 93 -1.70 -3.67 13.39
CA GLU A 93 -0.45 -4.43 13.41
C GLU A 93 -0.25 -5.21 12.10
N GLU A 94 -1.35 -5.67 11.49
CA GLU A 94 -1.34 -6.30 10.18
C GLU A 94 -1.00 -5.31 9.06
N GLY A 95 -0.26 -5.80 8.05
CA GLY A 95 0.08 -5.01 6.89
C GLY A 95 -1.10 -4.82 5.94
N LEU A 96 -1.19 -3.64 5.33
CA LEU A 96 -2.14 -3.35 4.26
C LEU A 96 -1.68 -3.89 2.90
N ASN A 97 -2.64 -4.03 1.99
CA ASN A 97 -2.43 -4.37 0.60
C ASN A 97 -2.89 -3.23 -0.33
N ALA A 98 -1.93 -2.57 -0.97
CA ALA A 98 -2.12 -1.47 -1.89
C ALA A 98 -1.83 -1.85 -3.36
N THR A 99 -1.86 -3.14 -3.72
CA THR A 99 -1.59 -3.58 -5.10
C THR A 99 -2.64 -3.11 -6.10
N MET A 100 -3.84 -2.74 -5.63
CA MET A 100 -4.93 -2.22 -6.45
C MET A 100 -5.63 -1.05 -5.77
N GLY A 101 -5.40 0.17 -6.25
CA GLY A 101 -6.06 1.38 -5.74
C GLY A 101 -5.78 1.66 -4.25
N SER A 102 -6.63 2.47 -3.62
CA SER A 102 -6.47 2.80 -2.19
C SER A 102 -6.55 1.54 -1.32
N PRO A 103 -5.63 1.34 -0.36
CA PRO A 103 -5.67 0.21 0.56
C PRO A 103 -6.76 0.33 1.62
N TYR A 104 -7.35 1.50 1.81
CA TYR A 104 -8.40 1.72 2.79
C TYR A 104 -9.40 2.83 2.38
N SER A 105 -10.53 2.88 3.08
CA SER A 105 -11.54 3.95 2.99
C SER A 105 -12.31 4.10 4.30
N TRP A 106 -12.69 5.34 4.64
CA TRP A 106 -13.58 5.64 5.76
C TRP A 106 -15.02 5.19 5.49
N SER A 107 -15.70 4.67 6.52
CA SER A 107 -17.16 4.54 6.48
C SER A 107 -17.82 5.91 6.60
N SER A 108 -19.00 6.09 6.02
CA SER A 108 -19.73 7.36 6.03
C SER A 108 -20.10 7.86 7.44
N ASN A 109 -20.24 6.94 8.39
CA ASN A 109 -20.55 7.24 9.79
C ASN A 109 -19.32 7.37 10.70
N GLU A 110 -18.10 7.32 10.14
CA GLU A 110 -16.81 7.36 10.86
C GLU A 110 -16.54 6.22 11.87
N LEU A 111 -17.47 5.27 12.02
CA LEU A 111 -17.33 4.20 12.99
C LEU A 111 -16.37 3.09 12.54
N PHE A 112 -16.03 3.03 11.25
CA PHE A 112 -15.23 1.94 10.68
C PHE A 112 -14.27 2.45 9.61
N ILE A 113 -13.16 1.74 9.46
CA ILE A 113 -12.27 1.86 8.31
C ILE A 113 -12.28 0.52 7.59
N HIS A 114 -12.69 0.52 6.33
CA HIS A 114 -12.53 -0.64 5.46
C HIS A 114 -11.11 -0.64 4.93
N PHE A 115 -10.43 -1.79 4.99
CA PHE A 115 -9.08 -1.92 4.48
C PHE A 115 -8.86 -3.28 3.82
N LYS A 116 -7.88 -3.33 2.90
CA LYS A 116 -7.40 -4.57 2.32
C LYS A 116 -6.23 -5.08 3.14
N SER A 117 -6.42 -6.16 3.89
CA SER A 117 -5.32 -6.82 4.61
C SER A 117 -4.40 -7.52 3.61
N LYS A 118 -3.10 -7.53 3.90
CA LYS A 118 -2.13 -8.45 3.29
C LYS A 118 -2.48 -9.91 3.63
N GLY A 119 -3.19 -10.14 4.74
CA GLY A 119 -3.52 -11.47 5.28
C GLY A 119 -2.26 -12.25 5.68
N ASN A 120 -2.39 -13.57 5.81
CA ASN A 120 -1.27 -14.48 6.09
C ASN A 120 -0.36 -14.75 4.88
N LYS A 121 -0.43 -13.92 3.84
CA LYS A 121 0.42 -14.07 2.67
C LYS A 121 1.85 -13.82 3.10
N GLN A 122 2.60 -14.91 3.21
CA GLN A 122 4.04 -14.85 3.37
C GLN A 122 4.61 -13.98 2.26
N ARG A 123 5.71 -13.30 2.57
CA ARG A 123 6.51 -12.61 1.56
C ARG A 123 6.66 -13.55 0.37
N LEU A 124 6.30 -13.09 -0.82
CA LEU A 124 6.66 -13.81 -2.03
C LEU A 124 8.18 -13.69 -2.13
N ASP A 125 8.88 -14.73 -1.68
CA ASP A 125 10.31 -14.90 -1.91
C ASP A 125 10.52 -15.21 -3.39
N LEU A 126 10.32 -14.19 -4.20
CA LEU A 126 10.85 -14.17 -5.54
C LEU A 126 12.35 -14.00 -5.34
N ALA A 127 13.09 -15.11 -5.46
CA ALA A 127 14.48 -15.05 -5.81
C ALA A 127 14.56 -14.06 -6.99
N VAL A 128 15.12 -12.89 -6.72
CA VAL A 128 15.29 -11.84 -7.72
C VAL A 128 16.32 -12.41 -8.69
N GLU A 129 15.88 -13.14 -9.71
CA GLU A 129 16.66 -13.33 -10.91
C GLU A 129 16.74 -11.96 -11.56
N LEU A 130 17.70 -11.15 -11.10
CA LEU A 130 18.26 -10.09 -11.90
C LEU A 130 18.62 -10.75 -13.24
N PRO A 131 18.08 -10.31 -14.39
CA PRO A 131 18.45 -10.90 -15.65
C PRO A 131 19.96 -10.72 -15.82
N GLN A 132 20.70 -11.83 -15.69
CA GLN A 132 22.11 -11.85 -16.01
C GLN A 132 22.23 -11.77 -17.52
N GLY A 133 22.58 -10.58 -18.00
CA GLY A 133 23.07 -10.36 -19.35
C GLY A 133 21.98 -10.23 -20.43
N PRO A 134 22.35 -9.65 -21.58
CA PRO A 134 21.44 -9.47 -22.70
C PRO A 134 21.05 -10.85 -23.25
N ALA A 135 19.74 -11.13 -23.26
CA ALA A 135 19.19 -12.27 -23.99
C ALA A 135 19.29 -11.98 -25.49
N THR A 136 20.36 -12.40 -26.15
CA THR A 136 20.37 -12.55 -27.61
C THR A 136 19.47 -13.73 -27.98
N GLN A 137 18.26 -13.44 -28.43
CA GLN A 137 17.41 -14.42 -29.09
C GLN A 137 17.79 -14.49 -30.58
N ASP A 138 18.32 -15.63 -31.00
CA ASP A 138 18.45 -15.99 -32.40
C ASP A 138 17.07 -16.09 -33.05
N ALA A 139 16.80 -15.22 -34.02
CA ALA A 139 15.58 -15.26 -34.81
C ALA A 139 15.69 -16.32 -35.92
N LYS A 140 15.18 -17.53 -35.66
CA LYS A 140 14.85 -18.50 -36.72
C LYS A 140 13.34 -18.74 -36.81
N GLY A 141 12.73 -18.00 -37.73
CA GLY A 141 11.64 -18.43 -38.61
C GLY A 141 10.38 -19.06 -38.02
N THR A 142 9.27 -18.31 -38.07
CA THR A 142 8.12 -18.54 -38.99
C THR A 142 6.90 -17.78 -38.45
N LYS A 143 6.29 -16.94 -39.30
CA LYS A 143 5.09 -16.16 -38.97
C LYS A 143 3.90 -17.08 -38.71
N ALA A 144 3.31 -17.00 -37.53
CA ALA A 144 1.94 -17.42 -37.25
C ALA A 144 1.24 -16.33 -36.43
N ALA A 145 0.17 -15.77 -36.96
CA ALA A 145 -0.66 -14.80 -36.24
C ALA A 145 -1.62 -15.57 -35.31
N ALA A 146 -1.19 -15.81 -34.08
CA ALA A 146 -2.07 -16.22 -32.99
C ALA A 146 -2.26 -15.02 -32.04
N ARG A 147 -3.51 -14.62 -31.77
CA ARG A 147 -3.80 -13.61 -30.74
C ARG A 147 -3.36 -14.18 -29.41
N THR A 148 -2.31 -13.62 -28.83
CA THR A 148 -1.93 -13.89 -27.44
C THR A 148 -2.96 -13.25 -26.53
N TYR A 149 -3.84 -14.07 -25.95
CA TYR A 149 -4.52 -13.68 -24.71
C TYR A 149 -3.45 -13.65 -23.61
N GLN A 150 -2.85 -12.47 -23.41
CA GLN A 150 -2.12 -12.15 -22.20
C GLN A 150 -3.15 -12.07 -21.06
N ASP A 151 -2.88 -12.77 -19.96
CA ASP A 151 -3.64 -12.71 -18.70
C ASP A 151 -4.93 -13.55 -18.63
N LEU A 152 -4.79 -14.88 -18.70
CA LEU A 152 -5.76 -15.79 -18.10
C LEU A 152 -5.22 -16.34 -16.77
N LEU A 153 -5.94 -16.01 -15.69
CA LEU A 153 -5.82 -16.59 -14.34
C LEU A 153 -5.95 -18.12 -14.44
N ARG A 154 -4.91 -18.86 -14.04
CA ARG A 154 -4.82 -20.30 -14.32
C ARG A 154 -4.98 -21.25 -13.14
N ASN A 155 -5.20 -20.81 -11.90
CA ASN A 155 -5.32 -21.76 -10.77
C ASN A 155 -6.37 -21.39 -9.71
N LYS A 156 -7.00 -22.42 -9.13
CA LYS A 156 -8.00 -22.35 -8.03
C LYS A 156 -7.52 -21.64 -6.75
N GLN A 157 -6.24 -21.31 -6.64
CA GLN A 157 -5.68 -20.55 -5.51
C GLN A 157 -5.96 -19.04 -5.60
N ASP A 158 -6.30 -18.50 -6.78
CA ASP A 158 -6.57 -17.06 -6.94
C ASP A 158 -7.91 -16.62 -6.33
N GLU A 159 -8.91 -17.52 -6.23
CA GLU A 159 -10.20 -17.19 -5.60
C GLU A 159 -10.09 -16.93 -4.10
N GLN A 160 -9.13 -17.54 -3.40
CA GLN A 160 -8.99 -17.36 -1.95
C GLN A 160 -8.36 -16.01 -1.56
N THR A 161 -7.79 -15.29 -2.52
CA THR A 161 -7.17 -13.97 -2.30
C THR A 161 -8.20 -12.84 -2.05
N CYS A 162 -9.47 -13.05 -2.38
CA CYS A 162 -10.46 -11.97 -2.49
C CYS A 162 -11.55 -12.01 -1.39
N LYS A 163 -11.18 -12.20 -0.12
CA LYS A 163 -12.14 -12.09 1.00
C LYS A 163 -11.82 -10.89 1.90
N PRO A 164 -12.71 -9.89 1.99
CA PRO A 164 -12.55 -8.75 2.90
C PRO A 164 -12.80 -9.16 4.36
N HIS A 165 -12.05 -8.56 5.29
CA HIS A 165 -12.23 -8.71 6.74
C HIS A 165 -12.50 -7.31 7.35
N THR A 166 -13.38 -7.25 8.35
CA THR A 166 -13.83 -5.99 9.00
C THR A 166 -13.66 -6.13 10.51
N ILE A 167 -13.08 -5.13 11.18
CA ILE A 167 -12.89 -5.11 12.64
C ILE A 167 -13.56 -3.85 13.24
N PRO A 168 -14.33 -3.95 14.35
CA PRO A 168 -14.91 -2.80 15.05
C PRO A 168 -13.88 -2.09 15.95
N PHE A 169 -14.02 -0.76 16.09
CA PHE A 169 -13.25 0.05 17.05
C PHE A 169 -13.76 -0.17 18.49
N THR A 170 -13.38 -1.28 19.10
CA THR A 170 -13.55 -1.46 20.55
C THR A 170 -12.35 -2.23 21.09
N ASN A 171 -11.23 -1.51 21.34
CA ASN A 171 -10.19 -1.78 22.34
C ASN A 171 -8.91 -1.00 21.98
N LEU A 172 -8.89 0.28 22.31
CA LEU A 172 -7.67 1.04 22.57
C LEU A 172 -7.80 1.57 24.00
N ARG A 173 -7.20 0.85 24.95
CA ARG A 173 -6.89 1.35 26.29
C ARG A 173 -5.40 1.60 26.35
#